data_AF-A0A810BDN2-F1
#
_entry.id   AF-A0A810BDN2-F1
#
_cell.length_a   1.000
_cell.length_b   1.000
_cell.length_c   1.000
_cell.angle_alpha   90.00
_cell.angle_beta   90.00
_cell.angle_gamma   90.00
#
_symmetry.space_group_name_H-M   'P 1'
#
loop_
_entity.id
_entity.type
_entity.pdbx_description
1 polymer ?
#
loop_
_entity_poly.entity_id
_entity_poly.type
_entity_poly.pdbx_seq_one_letter_code
_entity_poly.pdbx_strand_id
1 'polypeptide(L)'
;MLYDGLGEADIRTMDVTEFEDLIDRLGEDVSRWPDDRRLSAEQLLSRSAEAQALLAQAQALRAALAAPPVRAPAGLADRIVAAATKRGTDATEALTEGETARG
;
A
#
# COMPACT_ATOMS: atom_id res chain seq x y z
N MET A 1 -30.84 -13.61 20.73
CA MET A 1 -29.50 -13.07 20.43
C MET A 1 -29.58 -11.57 20.61
N LEU A 2 -29.25 -11.11 21.82
CA LEU A 2 -29.23 -9.71 22.19
C LEU A 2 -27.78 -9.24 22.07
N TYR A 3 -27.49 -8.35 21.12
CA TYR A 3 -26.41 -7.39 21.34
C TYR A 3 -26.98 -6.37 22.31
N ASP A 4 -26.87 -6.72 23.60
CA ASP A 4 -27.23 -5.85 24.71
C ASP A 4 -26.21 -4.71 24.81
N GLY A 5 -26.70 -3.52 25.15
CA GLY A 5 -25.88 -2.42 25.64
C GLY A 5 -25.20 -1.55 24.58
N LEU A 6 -25.91 -0.48 24.21
CA LEU A 6 -25.27 0.82 24.01
C LEU A 6 -24.57 1.23 25.32
N GLY A 7 -23.34 0.77 25.50
CA GLY A 7 -22.40 1.21 26.53
C GLY A 7 -21.25 1.94 25.85
N GLU A 8 -21.28 3.26 25.98
CA GLU A 8 -20.19 4.18 25.70
C GLU A 8 -19.79 4.35 24.23
N ALA A 9 -20.06 5.54 23.69
CA ALA A 9 -19.05 6.23 22.89
C ALA A 9 -17.82 6.42 23.78
N ASP A 10 -17.12 5.31 24.03
CA ASP A 10 -15.90 5.29 24.80
C ASP A 10 -14.85 5.95 23.93
N ILE A 11 -13.98 6.69 24.59
CA ILE A 11 -12.71 7.15 24.06
C ILE A 11 -11.83 5.90 23.88
N ARG A 12 -12.20 4.99 22.96
CA ARG A 12 -11.52 3.70 22.80
C ARG A 12 -10.16 3.96 22.17
N THR A 13 -9.16 3.99 23.03
CA THR A 13 -7.79 3.94 22.58
C THR A 13 -7.56 2.58 21.93
N MET A 14 -6.95 2.57 20.75
CA MET A 14 -6.59 1.37 20.00
C MET A 14 -5.97 0.30 20.90
N ASP A 15 -6.40 -0.95 20.74
CA ASP A 15 -5.82 -2.11 21.40
C ASP A 15 -4.82 -2.83 20.47
N VAL A 16 -4.17 -3.88 20.99
CA VAL A 16 -3.13 -4.61 20.26
C VAL A 16 -3.71 -5.37 19.06
N THR A 17 -4.91 -5.92 19.17
CA THR A 17 -5.55 -6.67 18.09
C THR A 17 -5.97 -5.75 16.95
N GLU A 18 -6.56 -4.60 17.26
CA GLU A 18 -6.86 -3.59 16.24
C GLU A 18 -5.59 -3.06 15.56
N PHE A 19 -4.50 -2.90 16.33
CA PHE A 19 -3.22 -2.51 15.78
C PHE A 19 -2.62 -3.57 14.83
N GLU A 20 -2.73 -4.86 15.17
CA GLU A 20 -2.34 -5.97 14.30
C GLU A 20 -3.12 -5.96 12.98
N ASP A 21 -4.46 -5.83 13.05
CA ASP A 21 -5.32 -5.72 11.88
C ASP A 21 -4.94 -4.54 10.98
N LEU A 22 -4.50 -3.43 11.56
CA LEU A 22 -4.03 -2.27 10.80
C LEU A 22 -2.67 -2.51 10.16
N ILE A 23 -1.75 -3.20 10.83
CA ILE A 23 -0.47 -3.61 10.24
C ILE A 23 -0.71 -4.51 9.03
N ASP A 24 -1.59 -5.49 9.14
CA ASP A 24 -1.89 -6.41 8.03
C ASP A 24 -2.49 -5.70 6.82
N ARG A 25 -3.24 -4.61 7.04
CA ARG A 25 -3.93 -3.87 5.97
C ARG A 25 -3.13 -2.71 5.39
N LEU A 26 -2.36 -2.00 6.22
CA LEU A 26 -1.66 -0.76 5.86
C LEU A 26 -0.15 -0.94 5.76
N GLY A 27 0.38 -2.06 6.28
CA GLY A 27 1.80 -2.36 6.32
C GLY A 27 2.49 -1.86 7.60
N GLU A 28 3.74 -2.28 7.75
CA GLU A 28 4.58 -2.05 8.93
C GLU A 28 5.09 -0.61 9.09
N ASP A 29 4.90 0.24 8.08
CA ASP A 29 5.35 1.64 8.10
C ASP A 29 4.23 2.57 8.56
N VAL A 30 4.13 2.73 9.89
CA VAL A 30 3.13 3.57 10.58
C VAL A 30 3.18 5.03 10.11
N SER A 31 4.32 5.53 9.64
CA SER A 31 4.46 6.91 9.17
C SER A 31 3.61 7.20 7.93
N ARG A 32 3.26 6.15 7.17
CA ARG A 32 2.46 6.20 5.93
C ARG A 32 0.97 6.00 6.16
N TRP A 33 0.56 5.74 7.40
CA TRP A 33 -0.84 5.51 7.74
C TRP A 33 -1.63 6.83 7.70
N PRO A 34 -2.97 6.77 7.56
CA PRO A 34 -3.85 7.92 7.80
C PRO A 34 -3.62 8.54 9.18
N ASP A 35 -3.74 9.86 9.28
CA ASP A 35 -3.35 10.63 10.48
C ASP A 35 -4.03 10.15 11.78
N ASP A 36 -5.33 9.87 11.72
CA ASP A 36 -6.13 9.38 12.85
C ASP A 36 -5.61 8.04 13.40
N ARG A 37 -5.24 7.14 12.50
CA ARG A 37 -4.74 5.80 12.82
C ARG A 37 -3.30 5.85 13.29
N ARG A 38 -2.47 6.66 12.64
CA ARG A 38 -1.08 6.90 13.02
C ARG A 38 -0.99 7.43 14.45
N LEU A 39 -1.73 8.47 14.79
CA LEU A 39 -1.73 9.05 16.14
C LEU A 39 -2.17 8.05 17.20
N SER A 40 -3.14 7.21 16.89
CA SER A 40 -3.64 6.17 17.80
C SER A 40 -2.61 5.04 18.00
N ALA A 41 -1.94 4.62 16.92
CA ALA A 41 -0.86 3.65 16.95
C ALA A 41 0.36 4.16 17.75
N GLU A 42 0.78 5.40 17.54
CA GLU A 42 1.88 6.03 18.27
C GLU A 42 1.60 6.06 19.78
N GLN A 43 0.37 6.40 20.17
CA GLN A 43 -0.06 6.35 21.57
C GLN A 43 0.01 4.93 22.14
N LEU A 44 -0.46 3.92 21.40
CA LEU A 44 -0.38 2.53 21.84
C LEU A 44 1.08 2.05 21.96
N LEU A 45 1.91 2.35 20.97
CA LEU A 45 3.32 1.99 20.94
C LEU A 45 4.10 2.62 22.10
N SER A 46 3.72 3.81 22.57
CA SER A 46 4.37 4.44 23.72
C SER A 46 4.22 3.67 25.04
N ARG A 47 3.18 2.82 25.16
CA ARG A 47 2.78 2.19 26.42
C ARG A 47 2.70 0.67 26.39
N SER A 48 2.65 0.04 25.20
CA SER A 48 2.48 -1.40 25.05
C SER A 48 3.73 -2.06 24.47
N ALA A 49 4.42 -2.84 25.30
CA ALA A 49 5.55 -3.67 24.87
C ALA A 49 5.13 -4.74 23.86
N GLU A 50 3.89 -5.24 23.97
CA GLU A 50 3.32 -6.22 23.03
C GLU A 50 3.15 -5.62 21.64
N ALA A 51 2.59 -4.40 21.54
CA ALA A 51 2.47 -3.70 20.26
C ALA A 51 3.85 -3.39 19.64
N GLN A 52 4.84 -3.01 20.45
CA GLN A 52 6.21 -2.81 19.98
C GLN A 52 6.82 -4.10 19.40
N ALA A 53 6.62 -5.23 20.09
CA ALA A 53 7.11 -6.53 19.64
C ALA A 53 6.42 -6.97 18.34
N LEU A 54 5.13 -6.70 18.20
CA LEU A 54 4.36 -6.99 16.98
C LEU A 54 4.89 -6.18 15.79
N LEU A 55 5.07 -4.86 15.96
CA LEU A 55 5.64 -4.01 14.93
C LEU A 55 7.06 -4.45 14.52
N ALA A 56 7.89 -4.82 15.49
CA ALA A 56 9.24 -5.32 15.23
C ALA A 56 9.23 -6.62 14.40
N GLN A 57 8.29 -7.54 14.68
CA GLN A 57 8.11 -8.76 13.89
C GLN A 57 7.70 -8.46 12.45
N ALA A 58 6.74 -7.56 12.25
CA ALA A 58 6.30 -7.15 10.91
C ALA A 58 7.45 -6.52 10.10
N GLN A 59 8.24 -5.65 10.74
CA GLN A 59 9.43 -5.04 10.13
C GLN A 59 10.50 -6.07 9.78
N ALA A 60 10.77 -7.03 10.66
CA ALA A 60 11.71 -8.12 10.41
C ALA A 60 11.25 -9.00 9.24
N LEU A 61 9.96 -9.31 9.16
CA LEU A 61 9.39 -10.05 8.04
C LEU A 61 9.55 -9.29 6.73
N ARG A 62 9.24 -7.98 6.71
CA ARG A 62 9.45 -7.15 5.52
C ARG A 62 10.90 -7.17 5.07
N ALA A 63 11.84 -7.02 6.00
CA ALA A 63 13.27 -7.03 5.71
C ALA A 63 13.71 -8.39 5.15
N ALA A 64 13.20 -9.50 5.68
CA ALA A 64 13.50 -10.84 5.19
C ALA A 64 12.97 -11.07 3.76
N LEU A 65 11.86 -10.43 3.40
CA LEU A 65 11.26 -10.51 2.06
C LEU A 65 11.82 -9.46 1.08
N ALA A 66 12.62 -8.51 1.54
CA ALA A 66 13.16 -7.46 0.69
C ALA A 66 14.19 -8.05 -0.29
N ALA A 67 13.81 -8.10 -1.57
CA ALA A 67 14.75 -8.47 -2.62
C ALA A 67 15.84 -7.39 -2.74
N PRO A 68 17.11 -7.77 -2.95
CA PRO A 68 18.15 -6.80 -3.25
C PRO A 68 17.80 -6.00 -4.50
N PRO A 69 18.17 -4.71 -4.58
CA PRO A 69 17.86 -3.89 -5.73
C PRO A 69 18.50 -4.49 -6.99
N VAL A 70 17.65 -4.99 -7.89
CA VAL A 70 18.08 -5.55 -9.16
C VAL A 70 18.38 -4.39 -10.11
N ARG A 71 19.60 -4.35 -10.67
CA ARG A 71 19.90 -3.39 -11.73
C ARG A 71 19.22 -3.82 -13.02
N ALA A 72 18.54 -2.87 -13.67
CA ALA A 72 18.04 -3.07 -15.01
C ALA A 72 19.20 -3.32 -15.98
N PRO A 73 19.03 -4.22 -16.96
CA PRO A 73 20.01 -4.39 -18.04
C PRO A 73 20.14 -3.09 -18.86
N ALA A 74 21.33 -2.85 -19.39
CA ALA A 74 21.61 -1.70 -20.23
C ALA A 74 20.62 -1.64 -21.42
N GLY A 75 20.18 -0.43 -21.77
CA GLY A 75 19.26 -0.19 -22.88
C GLY A 75 17.79 -0.55 -22.62
N LEU A 76 17.41 -0.96 -21.39
CA LEU A 76 16.00 -1.22 -21.06
C LEU A 76 15.14 0.05 -21.20
N ALA A 77 15.65 1.20 -20.77
CA ALA A 77 14.94 2.47 -20.87
C ALA A 77 14.60 2.80 -22.33
N ASP A 78 15.58 2.70 -23.24
CA ASP A 78 15.38 2.95 -24.66
C ASP A 78 14.33 2.01 -25.27
N ARG A 79 14.37 0.72 -24.88
CA ARG A 79 13.39 -0.28 -25.32
C ARG A 79 11.98 0.02 -24.81
N ILE A 80 11.84 0.48 -23.57
CA ILE A 80 10.56 0.89 -22.99
C ILE A 80 10.00 2.10 -23.77
N VAL A 81 10.83 3.11 -24.02
CA VAL A 81 10.44 4.32 -24.77
C VAL A 81 10.02 3.94 -26.19
N ALA A 82 10.81 3.16 -26.91
CA ALA A 82 10.49 2.71 -28.26
C ALA A 82 9.16 1.94 -28.31
N ALA A 83 8.91 1.06 -27.34
CA ALA A 83 7.65 0.31 -27.25
C ALA A 83 6.45 1.20 -26.91
N ALA A 84 6.62 2.21 -26.05
CA ALA A 84 5.57 3.17 -25.73
C ALA A 84 5.20 4.02 -26.95
N THR A 85 6.19 4.54 -27.68
CA THR A 85 5.98 5.33 -28.89
C THR A 85 5.27 4.52 -29.97
N LYS A 86 5.70 3.27 -30.22
CA LYS A 86 5.07 2.39 -31.24
C LYS A 86 3.57 2.18 -30.97
N ARG A 87 3.19 1.95 -29.71
CA ARG A 87 1.77 1.81 -29.34
C ARG A 87 0.95 3.08 -29.54
N GLY A 88 1.57 4.25 -29.32
CA GLY A 88 0.91 5.54 -29.57
C GLY A 88 0.64 5.76 -31.07
N THR A 89 1.57 5.36 -31.93
CA THR A 89 1.40 5.39 -33.39
C THR A 89 0.38 4.37 -33.89
N ASP A 90 0.41 3.11 -33.42
CA ASP A 90 -0.61 2.10 -33.80
C ASP A 90 -2.03 2.54 -33.41
N ALA A 91 -2.19 3.19 -32.24
CA ALA A 91 -3.47 3.74 -31.80
C ALA A 91 -3.92 4.95 -32.64
N THR A 92 -2.98 5.72 -33.19
CA THR A 92 -3.26 6.88 -34.04
C THR A 92 -3.64 6.44 -35.46
N GLU A 93 -2.97 5.42 -36.01
CA GLU A 93 -3.28 4.85 -37.32
C GLU A 93 -4.67 4.17 -37.34
N ALA A 94 -5.01 3.41 -36.29
CA ALA A 94 -6.34 2.79 -36.15
C ALA A 94 -7.50 3.80 -36.09
N LEU A 95 -7.26 5.03 -35.62
CA LEU A 95 -8.24 6.11 -35.63
C LEU A 95 -8.38 6.74 -37.03
N THR A 96 -7.31 6.82 -37.82
CA THR A 96 -7.33 7.38 -39.18
C THR A 96 -7.92 6.44 -40.23
N GLU A 97 -7.72 5.12 -40.08
CA GLU A 97 -8.19 4.12 -41.05
C GLU A 97 -9.71 3.91 -41.00
N GLY A 98 -10.34 4.18 -39.85
CA GLY A 98 -11.80 4.17 -39.70
C GLY A 98 -12.50 5.37 -40.36
N GLU A 99 -11.78 6.45 -40.66
CA GLU A 99 -12.33 7.69 -41.24
C GLU A 99 -12.27 7.68 -42.78
N THR A 100 -11.30 6.97 -43.38
CA THR A 100 -11.13 6.88 -44.84
C THR A 100 -12.02 5.83 -45.53
N ALA A 101 -12.69 4.95 -44.78
CA ALA A 101 -13.53 3.88 -45.34
C ALA A 101 -15.02 4.26 -45.58
N ARG A 102 -15.39 5.55 -45.45
CA ARG A 102 -16.79 6.02 -45.52
C ARG A 102 -17.08 7.09 -46.60
N GLY A 103 -16.29 7.11 -47.68
CA GLY A 103 -16.47 8.03 -48.82
C GLY A 103 -16.93 7.33 -50.08
#